data_AF-A0A950Z4Y1-F1
#
_entry.id   AF-A0A950Z4Y1-F1
#
_cell.length_a   1.000
_cell.length_b   1.000
_cell.length_c   1.000
_cell.angle_alpha   90.00
_cell.angle_beta   90.00
_cell.angle_gamma   90.00
#
_symmetry.space_group_name_H-M   'P 1'
#
loop_
_entity.id
_entity.type
_entity.pdbx_description
1 polymer ?
#
loop_
_entity_poly.entity_id
_entity_poly.type
_entity_poly.pdbx_seq_one_letter_code
_entity_poly.pdbx_strand_id
1 'polypeptide(L)'
;MAGSTFQTSPFDLHKLLDDCHHGVIQLPDFQRSWVWDEERIKSVIASVSRAFPVGALMSLDTGGPVNFKPRPVEGAPANAEQTPPQSLLLDGQQRMTSLYQVSSETK
;
A
#
# COMPACT_ATOMS: atom_id res chain seq x y z
N MET A 1 -17.76 8.25 -23.27
CA MET A 1 -16.33 8.62 -23.35
C MET A 1 -15.58 7.70 -22.41
N ALA A 2 -14.85 6.71 -22.93
CA ALA A 2 -13.99 5.88 -22.10
C ALA A 2 -12.83 6.76 -21.62
N GLY A 3 -12.97 7.35 -20.44
CA GLY A 3 -11.84 7.97 -19.76
C GLY A 3 -10.74 6.93 -19.60
N SER A 4 -9.48 7.35 -19.71
CA SER A 4 -8.34 6.47 -19.46
C SER A 4 -8.56 5.72 -18.14
N THR A 5 -8.66 4.39 -18.20
CA THR A 5 -8.82 3.52 -17.02
C THR A 5 -7.60 3.57 -16.09
N PHE A 6 -6.47 4.14 -16.56
CA PHE A 6 -5.22 4.22 -15.82
C PHE A 6 -4.78 5.67 -15.63
N GLN A 7 -4.36 5.99 -14.42
CA GLN A 7 -3.75 7.28 -14.04
C GLN A 7 -2.33 7.03 -13.51
N THR A 8 -1.37 7.85 -13.93
CA THR A 8 0.06 7.74 -13.53
C THR A 8 0.50 8.95 -12.70
N SER A 9 -0.40 9.55 -11.94
CA SER A 9 -0.14 10.76 -11.16
C SER A 9 0.89 10.49 -10.07
N PRO A 10 1.86 11.40 -9.82
CA PRO A 10 2.73 11.30 -8.66
C PRO A 10 1.90 11.48 -7.38
N PHE A 11 2.06 10.56 -6.43
CA PHE A 11 1.46 10.63 -5.10
C PHE A 11 2.55 10.81 -4.05
N ASP A 12 2.26 11.58 -3.00
CA ASP A 12 3.15 11.71 -1.86
C ASP A 12 3.23 10.37 -1.12
N LEU A 13 4.45 9.84 -0.94
CA LEU A 13 4.68 8.60 -0.22
C LEU A 13 4.17 8.69 1.22
N HIS A 14 4.38 9.82 1.91
CA HIS A 14 3.90 10.01 3.27
C HIS A 14 2.38 9.84 3.35
N LYS A 15 1.65 10.40 2.38
CA LYS A 15 0.20 10.25 2.30
C LYS A 15 -0.20 8.79 2.12
N LEU A 16 0.47 8.05 1.23
CA LEU A 16 0.17 6.62 1.03
C LEU A 16 0.39 5.81 2.31
N LEU A 17 1.46 6.09 3.06
CA LEU A 17 1.76 5.43 4.33
C LEU A 17 0.70 5.76 5.39
N ASP A 18 0.27 7.01 5.46
CA ASP A 18 -0.78 7.47 6.38
C ASP A 18 -2.15 6.85 6.04
N ASP A 19 -2.47 6.76 4.75
CA ASP A 19 -3.69 6.10 4.27
C ASP A 19 -3.67 4.60 4.60
N CYS A 20 -2.51 3.93 4.55
CA CYS A 20 -2.35 2.56 5.05
C CYS A 20 -2.51 2.48 6.58
N HIS A 21 -1.96 3.44 7.34
CA HIS A 21 -2.06 3.48 8.80
C HIS A 21 -3.51 3.56 9.27
N HIS A 22 -4.31 4.41 8.61
CA HIS A 22 -5.71 4.64 8.95
C HIS A 22 -6.67 3.62 8.32
N GLY A 23 -6.18 2.65 7.54
CA GLY A 23 -7.02 1.65 6.87
C GLY A 23 -7.80 2.19 5.67
N VAL A 24 -7.45 3.37 5.16
CA VAL A 24 -8.02 3.95 3.92
C VAL A 24 -7.57 3.14 2.70
N ILE A 25 -6.29 2.76 2.67
CA ILE A 25 -5.73 1.79 1.70
C ILE A 25 -5.51 0.47 2.41
N GLN A 26 -6.13 -0.59 1.90
CA GLN A 26 -5.96 -1.95 2.42
C GLN A 26 -5.59 -2.93 1.31
N LEU A 27 -5.26 -4.17 1.69
CA LEU A 27 -4.95 -5.26 0.78
C LEU A 27 -6.20 -6.12 0.56
N PRO A 28 -6.42 -6.70 -0.62
CA PRO A 28 -7.37 -7.79 -0.75
C PRO A 28 -6.83 -9.08 -0.09
N ASP A 29 -7.70 -9.84 0.57
CA ASP A 29 -7.34 -11.04 1.33
C ASP A 29 -6.75 -12.19 0.50
N PHE A 30 -6.98 -12.21 -0.81
CA PHE A 30 -6.40 -13.19 -1.73
C PHE A 30 -4.89 -12.97 -1.99
N GLN A 31 -4.33 -11.84 -1.57
CA GLN A 31 -2.89 -11.62 -1.66
C GLN A 31 -2.11 -12.44 -0.62
N ARG A 32 -0.96 -12.97 -1.03
CA ARG A 32 -0.03 -13.67 -0.13
C ARG A 32 0.42 -12.79 1.04
N SER A 33 0.90 -13.40 2.11
CA SER A 33 1.52 -12.68 3.23
C SER A 33 2.75 -11.88 2.80
N TRP A 34 3.18 -10.94 3.64
CA TRP A 34 4.46 -10.27 3.47
C TRP A 34 5.61 -11.27 3.66
N VAL A 35 6.55 -11.29 2.71
CA VAL A 35 7.62 -12.31 2.62
C VAL A 35 8.96 -11.71 2.18
N TRP A 36 9.12 -10.39 2.23
CA TRP A 36 10.38 -9.76 1.87
C TRP A 36 11.42 -9.90 2.98
N ASP A 37 12.63 -10.29 2.59
CA ASP A 37 13.79 -10.33 3.46
C ASP A 37 14.39 -8.94 3.69
N GLU A 38 15.31 -8.86 4.66
CA GLU A 38 15.98 -7.62 5.05
C GLU A 38 16.74 -6.95 3.90
N GLU A 39 17.32 -7.74 2.98
CA GLU A 39 18.08 -7.21 1.84
C GLU A 39 17.18 -6.47 0.86
N ARG A 40 16.01 -7.04 0.52
CA ARG A 40 15.00 -6.39 -0.33
C ARG A 40 14.43 -5.14 0.32
N ILE A 41 14.18 -5.18 1.63
CA ILE A 41 13.72 -4.03 2.40
C ILE A 41 14.75 -2.90 2.30
N LYS A 42 16.03 -3.18 2.62
CA LYS A 42 17.14 -2.21 2.51
C LYS A 42 17.26 -1.62 1.10
N SER A 43 17.12 -2.45 0.07
CA SER A 43 17.20 -2.01 -1.33
C SER A 43 16.11 -1.00 -1.69
N VAL A 44 14.88 -1.22 -1.23
CA VAL A 44 13.77 -0.29 -1.49
C VAL A 44 13.96 1.02 -0.73
N ILE A 45 14.38 0.96 0.54
CA ILE A 45 14.68 2.15 1.35
C ILE A 45 15.81 2.95 0.68
N ALA A 46 16.91 2.31 0.29
CA ALA A 46 18.04 2.96 -0.36
C ALA A 46 17.65 3.61 -1.71
N SER A 47 16.63 3.08 -2.39
CA SER A 47 16.09 3.68 -3.62
C SER A 47 15.27 4.93 -3.29
N VAL A 48 14.36 4.85 -2.31
CA VAL A 48 13.56 6.01 -1.84
C VAL A 48 14.46 7.13 -1.32
N SER A 49 15.46 6.82 -0.48
CA SER A 49 16.38 7.82 0.09
C SER A 49 17.24 8.54 -0.96
N ARG A 50 17.41 7.94 -2.14
CA ARG A 50 18.12 8.54 -3.29
C ARG A 50 17.17 9.16 -4.31
N ALA A 51 15.88 9.27 -3.98
CA ALA A 51 14.82 9.73 -4.89
C ALA A 51 14.77 8.95 -6.22
N PHE A 52 15.16 7.67 -6.19
CA PHE A 52 15.04 6.79 -7.36
C PHE A 52 13.61 6.27 -7.47
N PRO A 53 13.08 6.11 -8.71
CA PRO A 53 11.76 5.53 -8.91
C PRO A 53 11.69 4.11 -8.33
N VAL A 54 10.69 3.85 -7.48
CA VAL A 54 10.46 2.53 -6.86
C VAL A 54 9.34 1.75 -7.53
N GLY A 55 9.07 2.05 -8.81
CA GLY A 55 8.02 1.44 -9.64
C GLY A 55 6.66 2.12 -9.48
N ALA A 56 5.60 1.43 -9.92
CA ALA A 56 4.21 1.90 -9.82
C ALA A 56 3.43 1.08 -8.78
N LEU A 57 2.31 1.61 -8.31
CA LEU A 57 1.32 0.88 -7.52
C LEU A 57 0.04 0.76 -8.33
N MET A 58 -0.69 -0.34 -8.15
CA MET A 58 -2.00 -0.53 -8.76
C MET A 58 -3.02 -0.72 -7.64
N SER A 59 -4.09 0.07 -7.68
CA SER A 59 -5.16 0.01 -6.69
C SER A 59 -6.53 -0.07 -7.38
N LEU A 60 -7.51 -0.57 -6.64
CA LEU A 60 -8.92 -0.62 -7.03
C LEU A 60 -9.74 0.21 -6.06
N ASP A 61 -10.37 1.25 -6.56
CA ASP A 61 -11.30 2.05 -5.76
C ASP A 61 -12.53 1.21 -5.38
N THR A 62 -12.93 1.33 -4.12
CA THR A 62 -14.07 0.60 -3.57
C THR A 62 -15.40 1.30 -3.90
N GLY A 63 -16.52 0.63 -3.63
CA GLY A 63 -17.86 1.13 -3.97
C GLY A 63 -18.37 0.70 -5.36
N GLY A 64 -17.58 -0.08 -6.09
CA GLY A 64 -18.02 -0.79 -7.29
C GLY A 64 -18.80 -2.07 -7.00
N PRO A 65 -19.18 -2.84 -8.04
CA PRO A 65 -19.95 -4.08 -7.89
C PRO A 65 -19.13 -5.25 -7.32
N VAL A 66 -17.80 -5.13 -7.30
CA VAL A 66 -16.88 -6.17 -6.82
C VAL A 66 -16.43 -5.81 -5.41
N ASN A 67 -16.67 -6.72 -4.48
CA ASN A 67 -16.24 -6.59 -3.09
C ASN A 67 -15.26 -7.71 -2.74
N PHE A 68 -13.98 -7.37 -2.63
CA PHE A 68 -12.99 -8.26 -2.04
C PHE A 68 -12.96 -8.06 -0.53
N LYS A 69 -12.67 -9.12 0.23
CA LYS A 69 -12.49 -8.98 1.67
C LYS A 69 -11.21 -8.18 1.92
N PRO A 70 -11.29 -7.04 2.62
CA PRO A 70 -10.12 -6.23 2.89
C PRO A 70 -9.32 -6.81 4.06
N ARG A 71 -8.02 -6.54 4.06
CA ARG A 71 -7.08 -6.85 5.13
C ARG A 71 -6.07 -5.70 5.23
N PRO A 72 -5.83 -5.12 6.41
CA PRO A 72 -4.82 -4.09 6.54
C PRO A 72 -3.41 -4.55 6.16
N VAL A 73 -2.56 -3.55 5.89
CA VAL A 73 -1.11 -3.76 5.75
C VAL A 73 -0.55 -4.34 7.06
N GLU A 74 0.45 -5.20 6.95
CA GLU A 74 1.09 -5.79 8.12
C GLU A 74 1.74 -4.70 9.00
N GLY A 75 1.51 -4.75 10.31
CA GLY A 75 1.92 -3.71 11.26
C GLY A 75 0.93 -2.55 11.41
N ALA A 76 -0.17 -2.51 10.64
CA ALA A 76 -1.23 -1.52 10.83
C ALA A 76 -1.93 -1.70 12.20
N PRO A 77 -2.41 -0.61 12.83
CA PRO A 77 -3.10 -0.70 14.11
C PRO A 77 -4.45 -1.42 13.96
N ALA A 78 -4.94 -2.03 15.05
CA ALA A 78 -6.16 -2.85 15.03
C ALA A 78 -7.43 -2.08 14.60
N ASN A 79 -7.46 -0.77 14.78
CA ASN A 79 -8.56 0.08 14.29
C ASN A 79 -8.58 0.24 12.76
N ALA A 80 -7.47 -0.05 12.05
CA ALA A 80 -7.46 -0.03 10.59
C ALA A 80 -8.43 -1.07 10.00
N GLU A 81 -8.61 -2.23 10.65
CA GLU A 81 -9.59 -3.26 10.24
C GLU A 81 -11.05 -2.76 10.32
N GLN A 82 -11.32 -1.77 11.16
CA GLN A 82 -12.65 -1.22 11.37
C GLN A 82 -12.99 -0.13 10.35
N THR A 83 -12.00 0.38 9.62
CA THR A 83 -12.18 1.42 8.61
C THR A 83 -12.54 0.79 7.27
N PRO A 84 -13.69 1.12 6.66
CA PRO A 84 -13.98 0.70 5.30
C PRO A 84 -12.95 1.32 4.33
N PRO A 85 -12.19 0.52 3.57
CA PRO A 85 -11.16 1.06 2.69
C PRO A 85 -11.80 1.83 1.53
N GLN A 86 -11.16 2.92 1.13
CA GLN A 86 -11.50 3.66 -0.10
C GLN A 86 -10.84 3.04 -1.32
N SER A 87 -9.69 2.36 -1.14
CA SER A 87 -9.00 1.66 -2.21
C SER A 87 -8.32 0.39 -1.73
N LEU A 88 -8.23 -0.61 -2.61
CA LEU A 88 -7.55 -1.88 -2.38
C LEU A 88 -6.29 -1.97 -3.23
N LEU A 89 -5.13 -2.15 -2.59
CA LEU A 89 -3.84 -2.27 -3.25
C LEU A 89 -3.71 -3.64 -3.94
N LEU A 90 -3.80 -3.67 -5.27
CA LEU A 90 -3.75 -4.89 -6.08
C LEU A 90 -2.32 -5.34 -6.42
N ASP A 91 -1.39 -4.40 -6.55
CA ASP A 91 0.04 -4.66 -6.74
C ASP A 91 0.89 -3.76 -5.84
N GLY A 92 2.13 -4.17 -5.57
CA GLY A 92 3.07 -3.37 -4.79
C GLY A 92 2.94 -3.58 -3.29
N GLN A 93 2.13 -4.55 -2.84
CA GLN A 93 1.98 -4.95 -1.44
C GLN A 93 3.32 -5.03 -0.71
N GLN A 94 4.27 -5.81 -1.22
CA GLN A 94 5.53 -6.06 -0.53
C GLN A 94 6.35 -4.78 -0.34
N ARG A 95 6.36 -3.90 -1.37
CA ARG A 95 7.02 -2.59 -1.31
C ARG A 95 6.35 -1.69 -0.28
N MET A 96 5.01 -1.59 -0.35
CA MET A 96 4.23 -0.73 0.55
C MET A 96 4.34 -1.20 2.00
N THR A 97 4.18 -2.50 2.26
CA THR A 97 4.34 -3.08 3.60
C THR A 97 5.75 -2.85 4.16
N SER A 98 6.80 -3.06 3.35
CA SER A 98 8.18 -2.81 3.80
C SER A 98 8.44 -1.33 4.12
N LEU A 99 7.96 -0.41 3.29
CA LEU A 99 8.10 1.03 3.56
C LEU A 99 7.29 1.46 4.78
N TYR A 100 6.10 0.89 4.96
CA TYR A 100 5.22 1.14 6.09
C TYR A 100 5.85 0.68 7.41
N GLN A 101 6.31 -0.57 7.50
CA GLN A 101 6.93 -1.11 8.71
C GLN A 101 8.10 -0.24 9.18
N VAL A 102 9.03 0.08 8.27
CA VAL A 102 10.23 0.89 8.58
C VAL A 102 9.88 2.30 9.03
N SER A 103 8.84 2.90 8.46
CA SER A 103 8.39 4.24 8.83
C SER A 103 7.64 4.24 10.17
N SER A 104 6.90 3.16 10.46
CA SER A 104 6.09 3.00 11.67
C SER A 104 6.88 2.61 12.93
N GLU A 105 8.08 2.02 12.76
CA GLU A 105 9.01 1.70 13.85
C GLU A 105 9.71 2.94 14.45
N THR A 106 9.54 4.12 13.84
CA THR A 106 10.07 5.37 14.41
C THR A 106 9.13 5.86 15.53
N LYS A 107 9.23 5.21 16.69
CA LYS A 107 8.70 5.70 17.97
C LYS A 107 9.82 5.98 18.96
#